data_AF-M1VX91-F1
#
_entry.id   AF-M1VX91-F1
#
_cell.length_a   1.000
_cell.length_b   1.000
_cell.length_c   1.000
_cell.angle_alpha   90.00
_cell.angle_beta   90.00
_cell.angle_gamma   90.00
#
_symmetry.space_group_name_H-M   'P 1'
#
loop_
_entity.id
_entity.type
_entity.pdbx_description
1 polymer ?
#
loop_
_entity_poly.entity_id
_entity_poly.type
_entity_poly.pdbx_seq_one_letter_code
_entity_poly.pdbx_strand_id
1 'polypeptide(L)'
;MAQTTATIAVWWTDDMLTRDPVTSKPTFIRTEEVLFAGVKSLWHDVKLDKLDFSHQDRLRQNFHIVTHPKINGGGPVLMKLAVWPWEIGYIETETAAYQWICDKGVGPKFLGHLTEGPNGRVVGFITEWLDGTRPAGPRDLDDCKKTLARLHQLGIKHGDINRHNFLVREGHEAVLIDFETSRRDRPHVELEDEMDALKSSLESTDPRGGPAVRD
;
A
#
# COMPACT_ATOMS: atom_id res chain seq x y z
N MET A 1 38.03 8.14 3.95
CA MET A 1 37.14 9.30 4.26
C MET A 1 35.73 8.75 4.38
N ALA A 2 35.22 8.61 5.59
CA ALA A 2 33.82 8.24 5.81
C ALA A 2 32.98 9.51 5.60
N GLN A 3 32.15 9.53 4.56
CA GLN A 3 31.13 10.57 4.44
C GLN A 3 30.08 10.27 5.51
N THR A 4 30.08 11.05 6.58
CA THR A 4 28.98 11.08 7.54
C THR A 4 27.82 11.79 6.85
N THR A 5 26.91 11.02 6.24
CA THR A 5 25.64 11.55 5.76
C THR A 5 24.85 12.00 7.00
N ALA A 6 24.79 13.31 7.22
CA ALA A 6 23.94 13.87 8.26
C ALA A 6 22.48 13.60 7.89
N THR A 7 21.84 12.69 8.61
CA THR A 7 20.38 12.52 8.53
C THR A 7 19.75 13.76 9.12
N ILE A 8 19.18 14.63 8.28
CA ILE A 8 18.35 15.75 8.74
C ILE A 8 17.09 15.12 9.34
N ALA A 9 16.92 15.23 10.65
CA ALA A 9 15.65 14.90 11.30
C ALA A 9 14.66 16.03 10.99
N VAL A 10 13.60 15.71 10.26
CA VAL A 10 12.47 16.63 10.03
C VAL A 10 11.49 16.45 11.20
N TRP A 11 11.34 17.50 12.01
CA TRP A 11 10.40 17.55 13.12
C TRP A 11 9.02 17.95 12.61
N TRP A 12 7.98 17.32 13.16
CA TRP A 12 6.59 17.64 12.88
C TRP A 12 5.96 18.32 14.08
N THR A 13 5.00 19.19 13.83
CA THR A 13 4.17 19.78 14.89
C THR A 13 2.93 18.92 15.08
N ASP A 14 2.73 18.36 16.28
CA ASP A 14 1.46 17.74 16.70
C ASP A 14 0.68 18.74 17.54
N ASP A 15 -0.50 19.10 17.04
CA ASP A 15 -1.35 20.14 17.60
C ASP A 15 -2.69 19.56 18.07
N MET A 16 -3.03 19.80 19.33
CA MET A 16 -4.35 19.47 19.87
C MET A 16 -5.22 20.73 19.89
N LEU A 17 -6.33 20.68 19.15
CA LEU A 17 -7.32 21.74 19.10
C LEU A 17 -8.51 21.41 20.00
N THR A 18 -9.00 22.42 20.70
CA THR A 18 -10.31 22.39 21.36
C THR A 18 -11.17 23.56 20.92
N ARG A 19 -12.45 23.50 21.27
CA ARG A 19 -13.35 24.63 21.10
C ARG A 19 -13.31 25.49 22.35
N ASP A 20 -12.96 26.76 22.19
CA ASP A 20 -12.99 27.73 23.27
C ASP A 20 -14.43 27.86 23.83
N PRO A 21 -14.63 27.69 25.14
CA PRO A 21 -15.98 27.66 25.73
C PRO A 21 -16.70 29.02 25.70
N VAL A 22 -15.97 30.12 25.53
CA VAL A 22 -16.51 31.49 25.54
C VAL A 22 -16.73 31.99 24.12
N THR A 23 -15.72 31.84 23.26
CA THR A 23 -15.69 32.40 21.90
C THR A 23 -16.14 31.40 20.84
N SER A 24 -16.27 30.11 21.19
CA SER A 24 -16.61 29.02 20.26
C SER A 24 -15.62 28.83 19.10
N LYS A 25 -14.45 29.47 19.15
CA LYS A 25 -13.39 29.38 18.13
C LYS A 25 -12.45 28.20 18.41
N PRO A 26 -11.80 27.62 17.37
CA PRO A 26 -10.72 26.66 17.56
C PRO A 26 -9.53 27.33 18.25
N THR A 27 -9.04 26.72 19.33
CA THR A 27 -7.85 27.17 20.05
C THR A 27 -6.90 26.00 20.24
N PHE A 28 -5.61 26.23 20.00
CA PHE A 28 -4.54 25.28 20.28
C PHE A 28 -4.32 25.19 21.79
N ILE A 29 -4.37 23.97 22.34
CA ILE A 29 -4.16 23.73 23.79
C ILE A 29 -2.91 22.92 24.09
N ARG A 30 -2.34 22.27 23.08
CA ARG A 30 -1.03 21.63 23.12
C ARG A 30 -0.44 21.70 21.73
N THR A 31 0.84 22.04 21.70
CA THR A 31 1.70 22.03 20.51
C THR A 31 2.99 21.37 20.94
N GLU A 32 3.37 20.29 20.27
CA GLU A 32 4.63 19.61 20.54
C GLU A 32 5.35 19.25 19.25
N GLU A 33 6.68 19.21 19.33
CA GLU A 33 7.51 18.70 18.24
C GLU A 33 7.64 17.19 18.37
N VAL A 34 7.21 16.47 17.34
CA VAL A 34 7.22 15.01 17.28
C VAL A 34 8.04 14.56 16.09
N LEU A 35 8.85 13.53 16.30
CA LEU A 35 9.49 12.80 15.22
C LEU A 35 8.59 11.63 14.83
N PHE A 36 7.83 11.76 13.74
CA PHE A 36 7.04 10.64 13.25
C PHE A 36 7.92 9.63 12.48
N ALA A 37 7.65 8.35 12.71
CA ALA A 37 8.35 7.26 12.04
C ALA A 37 8.07 7.24 10.53
N GLY A 38 9.09 7.04 9.70
CA GLY A 38 8.92 6.77 8.28
C GLY A 38 9.11 5.28 7.97
N VAL A 39 8.72 4.91 6.75
CA VAL A 39 9.10 3.64 6.12
C VAL A 39 10.64 3.57 6.04
N LYS A 40 11.19 2.42 6.43
CA LYS A 40 12.62 2.11 6.48
C LYS A 40 13.07 1.20 5.35
N SER A 41 12.18 0.39 4.78
CA SER A 41 12.45 -0.50 3.64
C SER A 41 12.61 0.27 2.32
N LEU A 42 13.62 1.14 2.23
CA LEU A 42 13.85 2.05 1.10
C LEU A 42 14.71 1.41 0.02
N TRP A 43 14.17 0.43 -0.69
CA TRP A 43 14.91 -0.37 -1.68
C TRP A 43 14.87 0.19 -3.12
N HIS A 44 13.81 0.93 -3.48
CA HIS A 44 13.70 1.60 -4.77
C HIS A 44 14.37 3.00 -4.75
N ASP A 45 15.08 3.37 -5.82
CA ASP A 45 15.86 4.62 -5.87
C ASP A 45 14.99 5.87 -6.04
N VAL A 46 13.82 5.73 -6.65
CA VAL A 46 12.89 6.85 -6.89
C VAL A 46 12.14 7.23 -5.61
N LYS A 47 12.21 8.52 -5.25
CA LYS A 47 11.42 9.16 -4.19
C LYS A 47 10.64 10.31 -4.79
N LEU A 48 9.34 10.38 -4.48
CA LEU A 48 8.40 11.33 -5.07
C LEU A 48 7.68 12.07 -3.95
N ASP A 49 7.63 13.40 -4.03
CA ASP A 49 6.86 14.20 -3.07
C ASP A 49 5.37 13.98 -3.33
N LYS A 50 4.61 13.66 -2.27
CA LYS A 50 3.16 13.50 -2.36
C LYS A 50 2.44 14.72 -2.91
N LEU A 51 2.99 15.92 -2.72
CA LEU A 51 2.39 17.17 -3.18
C LEU A 51 2.61 17.44 -4.68
N ASP A 52 3.50 16.70 -5.35
CA ASP A 52 3.75 16.85 -6.79
C ASP A 52 2.69 16.16 -7.67
N PHE A 53 1.77 15.41 -7.06
CA PHE A 53 0.75 14.64 -7.77
C PHE A 53 -0.56 15.41 -7.92
N SER A 54 -1.20 15.25 -9.09
CA SER A 54 -2.58 15.68 -9.29
C SER A 54 -3.55 14.55 -8.94
N HIS A 55 -4.52 14.81 -8.07
CA HIS A 55 -5.53 13.84 -7.67
C HIS A 55 -6.60 13.67 -8.74
N GLN A 56 -6.89 12.42 -9.11
CA GLN A 56 -8.00 12.07 -9.99
C GLN A 56 -9.19 11.51 -9.20
N ASP A 57 -8.94 10.50 -8.36
CA ASP A 57 -9.98 9.88 -7.53
C ASP A 57 -9.41 9.39 -6.20
N ARG A 58 -10.31 9.19 -5.22
CA ARG A 58 -10.02 8.62 -3.91
C ARG A 58 -10.84 7.34 -3.73
N LEU A 59 -10.16 6.20 -3.81
CA LEU A 59 -10.76 4.88 -3.66
C LEU A 59 -11.06 4.58 -2.18
N ARG A 60 -10.10 4.90 -1.30
CA ARG A 60 -10.21 4.81 0.16
C ARG A 60 -9.40 5.94 0.79
N GLN A 61 -9.42 6.04 2.12
CA GLN A 61 -8.68 7.08 2.84
C GLN A 61 -7.19 7.09 2.51
N ASN A 62 -6.58 5.92 2.33
CA ASN A 62 -5.16 5.73 2.06
C ASN A 62 -4.84 5.31 0.62
N PHE A 63 -5.82 5.27 -0.30
CA PHE A 63 -5.65 4.84 -1.69
C PHE A 63 -6.21 5.87 -2.66
N HIS A 64 -5.33 6.41 -3.50
CA HIS A 64 -5.67 7.47 -4.46
C HIS A 64 -5.23 7.10 -5.87
N ILE A 65 -6.08 7.42 -6.85
CA ILE A 65 -5.68 7.46 -8.26
C ILE A 65 -5.15 8.86 -8.52
N VAL A 66 -3.91 8.95 -8.98
CA VAL A 66 -3.20 10.20 -9.17
C VAL A 66 -2.44 10.20 -10.49
N THR A 67 -2.01 11.37 -10.94
CA THR A 67 -1.12 11.52 -12.11
C THR A 67 0.08 12.37 -11.77
N HIS A 68 1.21 12.07 -12.42
CA HIS A 68 2.43 12.87 -12.34
C HIS A 68 3.10 12.95 -13.72
N PRO A 69 3.48 14.15 -14.24
CA PRO A 69 3.97 14.31 -15.61
C PRO A 69 5.17 13.44 -15.99
N LYS A 70 6.02 13.08 -15.01
CA LYS A 70 7.24 12.28 -15.21
C LYS A 70 7.04 10.77 -14.98
N ILE A 71 5.87 10.33 -14.52
CA ILE A 71 5.59 8.93 -14.19
C ILE A 71 4.51 8.42 -15.13
N ASN A 72 4.66 7.17 -15.61
CA ASN A 72 3.69 6.52 -16.50
C ASN A 72 3.25 7.37 -17.71
N GLY A 73 4.16 8.19 -18.27
CA GLY A 73 3.85 9.10 -19.37
C GLY A 73 2.78 10.16 -19.05
N GLY A 74 2.56 10.48 -17.77
CA GLY A 74 1.47 11.35 -17.31
C GLY A 74 0.13 10.63 -17.10
N GLY A 75 0.07 9.32 -17.36
CA GLY A 75 -1.10 8.48 -17.10
C GLY A 75 -1.35 8.21 -15.62
N PRO A 76 -2.48 7.57 -15.28
CA PRO A 76 -2.86 7.27 -13.91
C PRO A 76 -1.87 6.29 -13.25
N VAL A 77 -1.65 6.48 -11.97
CA VAL A 77 -0.92 5.58 -11.06
C VAL A 77 -1.67 5.48 -9.74
N LEU A 78 -1.40 4.43 -8.97
CA LEU A 78 -1.98 4.24 -7.64
C LEU A 78 -1.00 4.76 -6.58
N MET A 79 -1.49 5.62 -5.70
CA MET A 79 -0.79 6.08 -4.51
C MET A 79 -1.38 5.41 -3.28
N LYS A 80 -0.56 4.66 -2.53
CA LYS A 80 -0.89 4.17 -1.18
C LYS A 80 -0.02 4.91 -0.16
N LEU A 81 -0.62 5.47 0.88
CA LEU A 81 0.10 6.23 1.91
C LEU A 81 -0.49 6.03 3.30
N ALA A 82 0.36 6.09 4.33
CA ALA A 82 -0.07 6.20 5.71
C ALA A 82 -0.65 7.60 5.95
N VAL A 83 -1.95 7.64 6.23
CA VAL A 83 -2.65 8.86 6.67
C VAL A 83 -2.43 9.06 8.17
N TRP A 84 -2.28 7.97 8.92
CA TRP A 84 -2.04 8.00 10.36
C TRP A 84 -0.70 7.39 10.76
N PRO A 85 -0.09 7.83 11.89
CA PRO A 85 1.20 7.30 12.33
C PRO A 85 1.25 5.77 12.52
N TRP A 86 0.15 5.17 12.99
CA TRP A 86 0.08 3.72 13.20
C TRP A 86 0.03 2.91 11.89
N GLU A 87 -0.33 3.52 10.76
CA GLU A 87 -0.40 2.86 9.46
C GLU A 87 1.00 2.66 8.83
N ILE A 88 2.02 3.36 9.34
CA ILE A 88 3.40 3.25 8.82
C ILE A 88 3.91 1.80 8.90
N GLY A 89 3.51 1.02 9.92
CA GLY A 89 3.90 -0.39 10.02
C GLY A 89 3.30 -1.27 8.91
N TYR A 90 2.08 -0.97 8.47
CA TYR A 90 1.43 -1.67 7.35
C TYR A 90 2.10 -1.32 6.03
N ILE A 91 2.36 -0.02 5.80
CA ILE A 91 3.11 0.45 4.63
C ILE A 91 4.53 -0.13 4.59
N GLU A 92 5.22 -0.21 5.74
CA GLU A 92 6.54 -0.83 5.84
C GLU A 92 6.52 -2.29 5.38
N THR A 93 5.55 -3.07 5.88
CA THR A 93 5.39 -4.48 5.54
C THR A 93 5.12 -4.67 4.06
N GLU A 94 4.20 -3.88 3.50
CA GLU A 94 3.86 -3.96 2.09
C GLU A 94 5.00 -3.46 1.19
N THR A 95 5.71 -2.41 1.58
CA THR A 95 6.89 -1.92 0.84
C THR A 95 7.98 -2.98 0.78
N ALA A 96 8.23 -3.68 1.89
CA ALA A 96 9.15 -4.82 1.91
C ALA A 96 8.66 -5.97 1.03
N ALA A 97 7.36 -6.26 1.02
CA ALA A 97 6.78 -7.28 0.15
C ALA A 97 6.98 -6.95 -1.34
N TYR A 98 6.77 -5.69 -1.75
CA TYR A 98 7.06 -5.23 -3.11
C TYR A 98 8.52 -5.42 -3.51
N GLN A 99 9.47 -5.30 -2.57
CA GLN A 99 10.87 -5.65 -2.83
C GLN A 99 11.03 -7.12 -3.20
N TRP A 100 10.34 -8.02 -2.48
CA TRP A 100 10.48 -9.46 -2.67
C TRP A 100 9.86 -9.95 -3.98
N ILE A 101 8.76 -9.32 -4.40
CA ILE A 101 8.01 -9.69 -5.61
C ILE A 101 8.39 -8.86 -6.85
N CYS A 102 9.36 -7.96 -6.72
CA CYS A 102 9.81 -7.12 -7.83
C CYS A 102 10.21 -7.97 -9.05
N ASP A 103 9.59 -7.66 -10.20
CA ASP A 103 9.75 -8.37 -11.47
C ASP A 103 9.40 -9.88 -11.42
N LYS A 104 8.54 -10.31 -10.49
CA LYS A 104 8.08 -11.72 -10.37
C LYS A 104 6.70 -11.98 -10.98
N GLY A 105 6.01 -10.95 -11.48
CA GLY A 105 4.68 -11.10 -12.07
C GLY A 105 3.63 -11.61 -11.08
N VAL A 106 3.69 -11.11 -9.84
CA VAL A 106 2.76 -11.43 -8.75
C VAL A 106 1.83 -10.24 -8.45
N GLY A 107 2.42 -9.06 -8.28
CA GLY A 107 1.70 -7.83 -7.97
C GLY A 107 1.98 -6.70 -8.97
N PRO A 108 1.36 -5.54 -8.76
CA PRO A 108 1.61 -4.34 -9.56
C PRO A 108 3.10 -3.95 -9.57
N LYS A 109 3.54 -3.31 -10.64
CA LYS A 109 4.86 -2.69 -10.68
C LYS A 109 4.96 -1.55 -9.66
N PHE A 110 5.95 -1.63 -8.77
CA PHE A 110 6.32 -0.54 -7.87
C PHE A 110 7.06 0.55 -8.67
N LEU A 111 6.65 1.82 -8.49
CA LEU A 111 7.17 2.95 -9.27
C LEU A 111 8.01 3.93 -8.44
N GLY A 112 7.88 3.92 -7.12
CA GLY A 112 8.71 4.75 -6.25
C GLY A 112 8.15 4.89 -4.84
N HIS A 113 9.01 5.34 -3.93
CA HIS A 113 8.63 5.71 -2.57
C HIS A 113 7.96 7.08 -2.56
N LEU A 114 7.01 7.27 -1.64
CA LEU A 114 6.30 8.53 -1.46
C LEU A 114 6.78 9.25 -0.19
N THR A 115 7.21 10.51 -0.33
CA THR A 115 7.69 11.35 0.76
C THR A 115 6.71 12.47 1.11
N GLU A 116 6.82 12.99 2.33
CA GLU A 116 6.16 14.23 2.74
C GLU A 116 7.10 15.43 2.55
N GLY A 117 7.22 15.94 1.32
CA GLY A 117 8.21 16.96 0.99
C GLY A 117 9.50 16.41 0.36
N PRO A 118 10.36 17.26 -0.24
CA PRO A 118 11.58 16.82 -0.94
C PRO A 118 12.61 16.10 -0.05
N ASN A 119 12.66 16.44 1.24
CA ASN A 119 13.54 15.84 2.24
C ASN A 119 12.74 15.17 3.38
N GLY A 120 11.45 14.89 3.14
CA GLY A 120 10.57 14.30 4.13
C GLY A 120 10.84 12.82 4.37
N ARG A 121 10.26 12.32 5.46
CA ARG A 121 10.17 10.86 5.68
C ARG A 121 9.33 10.23 4.56
N VAL A 122 9.58 8.94 4.31
CA VAL A 122 8.74 8.13 3.43
C VAL A 122 7.51 7.68 4.20
N VAL A 123 6.34 7.87 3.62
CA VAL A 123 5.03 7.53 4.22
C VAL A 123 4.18 6.60 3.36
N GLY A 124 4.67 6.24 2.18
CA GLY A 124 3.88 5.50 1.21
C GLY A 124 4.70 5.10 0.00
N PHE A 125 4.00 4.70 -1.05
CA PHE A 125 4.59 4.35 -2.33
C PHE A 125 3.60 4.54 -3.47
N ILE A 126 4.13 4.50 -4.69
CA ILE A 126 3.39 4.52 -5.95
C ILE A 126 3.52 3.17 -6.64
N THR A 127 2.41 2.65 -7.16
CA THR A 127 2.40 1.50 -8.08
C THR A 127 1.75 1.86 -9.41
N GLU A 128 1.92 1.00 -10.41
CA GLU A 128 1.09 1.07 -11.61
C GLU A 128 -0.41 1.04 -11.25
N TRP A 129 -1.21 1.76 -12.05
CA TRP A 129 -2.66 1.65 -12.00
C TRP A 129 -3.09 0.46 -12.86
N LEU A 130 -3.86 -0.46 -12.27
CA LEU A 130 -4.39 -1.63 -12.95
C LEU A 130 -5.76 -1.33 -13.54
N ASP A 131 -5.78 -0.57 -14.63
CA ASP A 131 -7.01 -0.18 -15.31
C ASP A 131 -7.76 -1.38 -15.89
N GLY A 132 -9.09 -1.29 -15.95
CA GLY A 132 -9.95 -2.35 -16.50
C GLY A 132 -9.92 -3.66 -15.71
N THR A 133 -9.43 -3.66 -14.47
CA THR A 133 -9.45 -4.85 -13.61
C THR A 133 -10.73 -4.93 -12.78
N ARG A 134 -11.08 -6.16 -12.39
CA ARG A 134 -12.16 -6.43 -11.45
C ARG A 134 -11.68 -7.35 -10.32
N PRO A 135 -12.31 -7.30 -9.13
CA PRO A 135 -12.10 -8.32 -8.12
C PRO A 135 -12.35 -9.73 -8.69
N ALA A 136 -11.56 -10.69 -8.22
CA ALA A 136 -11.76 -12.09 -8.56
C ALA A 136 -13.12 -12.59 -8.07
N GLY A 137 -13.66 -13.57 -8.78
CA GLY A 137 -14.79 -14.38 -8.34
C GLY A 137 -14.44 -15.88 -8.39
N PRO A 138 -15.39 -16.76 -8.04
CA PRO A 138 -15.15 -18.20 -8.01
C PRO A 138 -14.69 -18.80 -9.35
N ARG A 139 -15.02 -18.15 -10.47
CA ARG A 139 -14.61 -18.58 -11.82
C ARG A 139 -13.14 -18.31 -12.14
N ASP A 140 -12.48 -17.45 -11.37
CA ASP A 140 -11.08 -17.07 -11.57
C ASP A 140 -10.13 -17.90 -10.70
N LEU A 141 -10.64 -18.96 -10.04
CA LEU A 141 -9.89 -19.77 -9.08
C LEU A 141 -8.54 -20.26 -9.62
N ASP A 142 -8.50 -20.72 -10.87
CA ASP A 142 -7.27 -21.25 -11.46
C ASP A 142 -6.21 -20.16 -11.65
N ASP A 143 -6.60 -18.94 -12.01
CA ASP A 143 -5.66 -17.84 -12.20
C ASP A 143 -5.21 -17.26 -10.86
N CYS A 144 -6.11 -17.20 -9.87
CA CYS A 144 -5.77 -16.88 -8.49
C CYS A 144 -4.78 -17.92 -7.92
N LYS A 145 -5.00 -19.23 -8.15
CA LYS A 145 -4.09 -20.30 -7.74
C LYS A 145 -2.71 -20.15 -8.37
N LYS A 146 -2.63 -19.88 -9.68
CA LYS A 146 -1.34 -19.66 -10.36
C LYS A 146 -0.58 -18.48 -9.76
N THR A 147 -1.28 -17.38 -9.49
CA THR A 147 -0.68 -16.16 -8.92
C THR A 147 -0.21 -16.39 -7.48
N LEU A 148 -1.06 -17.02 -6.65
CA LEU A 148 -0.72 -17.36 -5.27
C LEU A 148 0.44 -18.37 -5.22
N ALA A 149 0.48 -19.35 -6.13
CA ALA A 149 1.58 -20.30 -6.22
C ALA A 149 2.92 -19.61 -6.55
N ARG A 150 2.92 -18.59 -7.42
CA ARG A 150 4.13 -17.78 -7.68
C ARG A 150 4.61 -17.06 -6.42
N LEU A 151 3.69 -16.53 -5.61
CA LEU A 151 4.04 -15.92 -4.32
C LEU A 151 4.64 -16.96 -3.37
N HIS A 152 4.00 -18.13 -3.24
CA HIS A 152 4.45 -19.21 -2.37
C HIS A 152 5.80 -19.80 -2.77
N GLN A 153 6.13 -19.84 -4.07
CA GLN A 153 7.46 -20.24 -4.56
C GLN A 153 8.58 -19.32 -4.07
N LEU A 154 8.25 -18.08 -3.67
CA LEU A 154 9.20 -17.15 -3.05
C LEU A 154 9.30 -17.32 -1.52
N GLY A 155 8.57 -18.29 -0.96
CA GLY A 155 8.47 -18.53 0.49
C GLY A 155 7.62 -17.49 1.22
N ILE A 156 6.74 -16.78 0.51
CA ILE A 156 5.93 -15.68 1.06
C ILE A 156 4.49 -16.14 1.23
N LYS A 157 3.92 -15.92 2.42
CA LYS A 157 2.49 -16.03 2.70
C LYS A 157 1.84 -14.66 2.53
N HIS A 158 0.69 -14.58 1.87
CA HIS A 158 -0.03 -13.32 1.68
C HIS A 158 -0.64 -12.80 2.98
N GLY A 159 -1.32 -13.69 3.72
CA GLY A 159 -1.97 -13.42 5.00
C GLY A 159 -3.44 -12.99 4.88
N ASP A 160 -3.86 -12.42 3.75
CA ASP A 160 -5.24 -11.98 3.51
C ASP A 160 -5.71 -12.26 2.06
N ILE A 161 -6.01 -13.52 1.76
CA ILE A 161 -6.35 -14.01 0.40
C ILE A 161 -7.83 -13.81 0.02
N ASN A 162 -8.46 -12.72 0.48
CA ASN A 162 -9.84 -12.43 0.14
C ASN A 162 -9.99 -12.02 -1.36
N ARG A 163 -11.19 -12.18 -1.91
CA ARG A 163 -11.50 -11.90 -3.34
C ARG A 163 -11.17 -10.50 -3.83
N HIS A 164 -11.12 -9.50 -2.95
CA HIS A 164 -10.83 -8.11 -3.30
C HIS A 164 -9.33 -7.85 -3.46
N ASN A 165 -8.48 -8.72 -2.91
CA ASN A 165 -7.03 -8.64 -3.04
C ASN A 165 -6.50 -9.34 -4.30
N PHE A 166 -7.37 -10.05 -5.04
CA PHE A 166 -7.06 -10.57 -6.37
C PHE A 166 -7.78 -9.72 -7.42
N LEU A 167 -7.01 -9.07 -8.29
CA LEU A 167 -7.52 -8.30 -9.42
C LEU A 167 -7.31 -9.08 -10.71
N VAL A 168 -8.37 -9.25 -11.49
CA VAL A 168 -8.35 -9.99 -12.76
C VAL A 168 -8.40 -9.01 -13.91
N ARG A 169 -7.42 -9.11 -14.82
CA ARG A 169 -7.33 -8.36 -16.08
C ARG A 169 -8.22 -8.98 -17.15
N GLU A 170 -8.61 -8.19 -18.16
CA GLU A 170 -9.20 -8.72 -19.39
C GLU A 170 -8.22 -9.72 -20.03
N GLY A 171 -8.62 -11.00 -20.12
CA GLY A 171 -7.74 -12.07 -20.60
C GLY A 171 -7.31 -13.12 -19.57
N HIS A 172 -7.92 -13.15 -18.37
CA HIS A 172 -7.72 -14.21 -17.36
C HIS A 172 -6.32 -14.22 -16.73
N GLU A 173 -5.73 -13.05 -16.51
CA GLU A 173 -4.53 -12.91 -15.66
C GLU A 173 -4.93 -12.29 -14.32
N ALA A 174 -4.67 -13.00 -13.22
CA ALA A 174 -4.84 -12.47 -11.87
C ALA A 174 -3.55 -11.79 -11.38
N VAL A 175 -3.73 -10.72 -10.61
CA VAL A 175 -2.67 -9.96 -9.94
C VAL A 175 -3.06 -9.83 -8.48
N LEU A 176 -2.11 -10.05 -7.59
CA LEU A 176 -2.30 -9.96 -6.14
C LEU A 176 -1.92 -8.56 -5.66
N ILE A 177 -2.72 -7.99 -4.78
CA ILE A 177 -2.52 -6.66 -4.18
C ILE A 177 -2.69 -6.74 -2.66
N ASP A 178 -2.32 -5.66 -1.97
CA ASP A 178 -2.50 -5.47 -0.53
C ASP A 178 -1.68 -6.43 0.33
N PHE A 179 -0.36 -6.26 0.25
CA PHE A 179 0.61 -7.15 0.92
C PHE A 179 0.91 -6.75 2.38
N GLU A 180 0.07 -5.94 3.02
CA GLU A 180 0.34 -5.41 4.37
C GLU A 180 0.34 -6.47 5.48
N THR A 181 -0.23 -7.65 5.20
CA THR A 181 -0.18 -8.84 6.08
C THR A 181 0.88 -9.86 5.69
N SER A 182 1.61 -9.61 4.60
CA SER A 182 2.51 -10.60 4.01
C SER A 182 3.71 -10.89 4.89
N ARG A 183 4.12 -12.15 4.90
CA ARG A 183 5.29 -12.61 5.66
C ARG A 183 6.13 -13.54 4.81
N ARG A 184 7.43 -13.31 4.78
CA ARG A 184 8.41 -14.17 4.10
C ARG A 184 8.90 -15.28 5.02
N ASP A 185 9.58 -16.26 4.43
CA ASP A 185 10.23 -17.40 5.09
C ASP A 185 9.25 -18.22 5.93
N ARG A 186 8.03 -18.41 5.40
CA ARG A 186 7.00 -19.19 6.09
C ARG A 186 7.19 -20.70 5.88
N PRO A 187 6.85 -21.53 6.87
CA PRO A 187 6.83 -22.99 6.72
C PRO A 187 5.94 -23.40 5.55
N HIS A 188 6.34 -24.44 4.83
CA HIS A 188 5.59 -24.95 3.67
C HIS A 188 4.12 -25.24 4.01
N VAL A 189 3.87 -25.84 5.18
CA VAL A 189 2.51 -26.13 5.68
C VAL A 189 1.62 -24.89 5.75
N GLU A 190 2.15 -23.72 6.11
CA GLU A 190 1.33 -22.50 6.16
C GLU A 190 1.00 -21.93 4.79
N LEU A 191 1.82 -22.24 3.78
CA LEU A 191 1.57 -21.87 2.39
C LEU A 191 0.56 -22.83 1.77
N GLU A 192 0.67 -24.14 2.06
CA GLU A 192 -0.33 -25.14 1.68
C GLU A 192 -1.70 -24.80 2.29
N ASP A 193 -1.76 -24.50 3.59
CA ASP A 193 -2.99 -24.08 4.26
C ASP A 193 -3.62 -22.84 3.60
N GLU A 194 -2.80 -21.86 3.20
CA GLU A 194 -3.27 -20.67 2.49
C GLU A 194 -3.79 -21.01 1.08
N MET A 195 -3.12 -21.91 0.36
CA MET A 195 -3.57 -22.39 -0.95
C MET A 195 -4.91 -23.14 -0.87
N ASP A 196 -5.07 -24.00 0.14
CA ASP A 196 -6.28 -24.80 0.35
C ASP A 196 -7.48 -23.92 0.72
N ALA A 197 -7.24 -22.85 1.49
CA ALA A 197 -8.26 -21.87 1.87
C ALA A 197 -8.68 -20.92 0.73
N LEU A 198 -7.99 -20.90 -0.40
CA LEU A 198 -8.25 -19.92 -1.47
C LEU A 198 -9.66 -20.04 -2.05
N LYS A 199 -10.15 -21.27 -2.27
CA LYS A 199 -11.48 -21.46 -2.86
C LYS A 199 -12.58 -20.86 -1.99
N SER A 200 -12.59 -21.20 -0.70
CA SER A 200 -13.58 -20.66 0.25
C SER A 200 -13.43 -19.15 0.44
N SER A 201 -12.20 -18.62 0.37
CA SER A 201 -11.93 -17.18 0.47
C SER A 201 -12.49 -16.39 -0.72
N LEU A 202 -12.45 -16.97 -1.94
CA LEU A 202 -13.06 -16.36 -3.12
C LEU A 202 -14.59 -16.42 -3.13
N GLU A 203 -15.18 -17.46 -2.53
CA GLU A 203 -16.63 -17.66 -2.41
C GLU A 203 -17.26 -16.87 -1.26
N SER A 204 -16.44 -16.37 -0.32
CA SER A 204 -16.90 -15.66 0.86
C SER A 204 -17.66 -14.37 0.51
N THR A 205 -18.79 -14.16 1.20
CA THR A 205 -19.60 -12.93 1.13
C THR A 205 -19.23 -11.92 2.21
N ASP A 206 -18.16 -12.19 2.97
CA ASP A 206 -17.64 -11.30 3.99
C ASP A 206 -17.23 -9.95 3.37
N PRO A 207 -17.65 -8.81 3.96
CA PRO A 207 -17.33 -7.48 3.44
C PRO A 207 -15.84 -7.07 3.57
N ARG A 208 -14.97 -7.89 4.17
CA ARG A 208 -13.52 -7.64 4.22
C ARG A 208 -12.97 -7.26 2.84
N GLY A 209 -12.30 -6.10 2.75
CA GLY A 209 -11.70 -5.61 1.51
C GLY A 209 -12.68 -5.06 0.46
N GLY A 210 -13.99 -5.10 0.69
CA GLY A 210 -15.01 -4.53 -0.21
C GLY A 210 -15.01 -2.99 -0.18
N PRO A 211 -15.41 -2.31 -1.29
CA PRO A 211 -15.56 -0.86 -1.30
C PRO A 211 -16.53 -0.42 -0.19
N ALA A 212 -16.22 0.69 0.48
CA ALA A 212 -17.14 1.28 1.43
C ALA A 212 -18.45 1.61 0.71
N VAL A 213 -19.57 1.11 1.22
CA VAL A 213 -20.89 1.50 0.74
C VAL A 213 -21.00 3.01 0.93
N ARG A 214 -21.06 3.75 -0.17
CA ARG A 214 -21.41 5.18 -0.12
C ARG A 214 -22.93 5.24 0.05
N ASP A 215 -23.38 5.66 1.22
CA ASP A 215 -24.73 6.18 1.41
C ASP A 215 -24.86 7.56 0.74
#